data_AF-A0A9P1FZV5-F1
#
_entry.id   AF-A0A9P1FZV5-F1
#
_cell.length_a   1.000
_cell.length_b   1.000
_cell.length_c   1.000
_cell.angle_alpha   90.00
_cell.angle_beta   90.00
_cell.angle_gamma   90.00
#
_symmetry.space_group_name_H-M   'P 1'
#
loop_
_entity.id
_entity.type
_entity.pdbx_description
1 polymer ?
#
loop_
_entity_poly.entity_id
_entity_poly.type
_entity_poly.pdbx_seq_one_letter_code
_entity_poly.pdbx_strand_id
1 'polypeptide(L)'
;MACLLEFSPNGRNMGGRALRGRPEHTDAIQHSGTWHVQLKGEKVWTVRPTAELQRQAPSLKGGKPVKIHCREGDVLCINTRLWWHKTHIPAGCKLSISVARDMYLDGTRPGACDMTNIEGHYAVRPIQKGAIIFTEDNAPQLQLPRSSSSNCGVREGQDGRLVVAAKRAIRKGEWFSISESEEEEEPRGRKRKR
;
A
#
# COMPACT_ATOMS: atom_id res chain seq x y z
N MET A 1 14.36 3.76 11.39
CA MET A 1 13.46 2.81 12.06
C MET A 1 12.15 2.85 11.30
N ALA A 2 11.90 1.88 10.40
CA ALA A 2 10.65 1.83 9.64
C ALA A 2 9.73 0.80 10.30
N CYS A 3 8.61 1.27 10.82
CA CYS A 3 7.54 0.45 11.36
C CYS A 3 6.46 0.42 10.29
N LEU A 4 6.23 -0.73 9.64
CA LEU A 4 5.11 -0.90 8.73
C LEU A 4 3.83 -1.03 9.56
N LEU A 5 3.38 0.10 10.09
CA LEU A 5 2.07 0.20 10.69
C LEU A 5 1.08 0.40 9.56
N GLU A 6 0.46 -0.69 9.09
CA GLU A 6 -0.80 -0.58 8.35
C GLU A 6 -1.88 -0.07 9.31
N PHE A 7 -1.94 1.25 9.49
CA PHE A 7 -3.03 1.89 10.20
C PHE A 7 -4.20 2.08 9.23
N SER A 8 -5.28 1.35 9.46
CA SER A 8 -6.61 1.88 9.13
C SER A 8 -6.72 3.27 9.79
N PRO A 9 -7.31 4.29 9.15
CA PRO A 9 -7.35 5.68 9.66
C PRO A 9 -7.90 5.82 11.10
N ASN A 10 -8.53 4.78 11.65
CA ASN A 10 -9.08 4.72 13.01
C ASN A 10 -8.47 3.64 13.92
N GLY A 11 -7.45 2.89 13.49
CA GLY A 11 -6.72 1.92 14.33
C GLY A 11 -7.55 0.81 15.00
N ARG A 12 -8.83 0.67 14.66
CA ARG A 12 -9.78 -0.28 15.26
C ARG A 12 -10.63 -0.92 14.18
N ASN A 13 -10.63 -2.24 14.10
CA ASN A 13 -11.63 -2.97 13.32
C ASN A 13 -12.94 -3.07 14.12
N MET A 14 -13.73 -2.00 14.12
CA MET A 14 -15.00 -1.92 14.86
C MET A 14 -16.15 -2.62 14.12
N GLY A 15 -15.99 -2.92 12.82
CA GLY A 15 -16.98 -3.64 12.04
C GLY A 15 -16.70 -5.14 12.11
N GLY A 16 -17.74 -5.96 12.23
CA GLY A 16 -17.63 -7.43 12.12
C GLY A 16 -17.21 -7.95 10.73
N ARG A 17 -16.50 -7.14 9.93
CA ARG A 17 -16.02 -7.45 8.58
C ARG A 17 -14.50 -7.36 8.55
N ALA A 18 -13.88 -8.07 7.60
CA ALA A 18 -12.45 -7.99 7.40
C ALA A 18 -12.04 -6.60 6.90
N LEU A 19 -10.95 -6.02 7.44
CA LEU A 19 -10.35 -4.83 6.87
C LEU A 19 -9.42 -5.26 5.75
N ARG A 20 -9.74 -4.85 4.52
CA ARG A 20 -8.89 -5.09 3.36
C ARG A 20 -7.64 -4.22 3.45
N GLY A 21 -6.47 -4.84 3.28
CA GLY A 21 -5.23 -4.12 3.06
C GLY A 21 -5.09 -3.69 1.60
N ARG A 22 -3.84 -3.51 1.15
CA ARG A 22 -3.57 -3.18 -0.25
C ARG A 22 -4.09 -4.29 -1.19
N PRO A 23 -4.58 -3.92 -2.39
CA PRO A 23 -4.85 -4.87 -3.47
C PRO A 23 -3.65 -5.76 -3.78
N GLU A 24 -3.87 -6.80 -4.58
CA GLU A 24 -2.77 -7.70 -4.94
C GLU A 24 -1.68 -6.97 -5.73
N HIS A 25 -0.44 -7.05 -5.25
CA HIS A 25 0.72 -6.39 -5.84
C HIS A 25 1.99 -7.21 -5.64
N THR A 26 3.07 -6.75 -6.26
CA THR A 26 4.45 -7.11 -5.95
C THR A 26 5.22 -5.83 -5.63
N ASP A 27 6.19 -5.90 -4.75
CA ASP A 27 7.02 -4.75 -4.41
C ASP A 27 8.20 -4.62 -5.38
N ALA A 28 8.58 -3.39 -5.71
CA ALA A 28 9.81 -3.09 -6.45
C ALA A 28 10.99 -2.97 -5.47
N ILE A 29 11.46 -4.11 -4.96
CA ILE A 29 12.54 -4.16 -3.96
C ILE A 29 13.87 -4.64 -4.56
N GLN A 30 14.98 -4.04 -4.10
CA GLN A 30 16.34 -4.42 -4.50
C GLN A 30 16.98 -5.49 -3.59
N HIS A 31 16.28 -5.92 -2.53
CA HIS A 31 16.78 -6.87 -1.52
C HIS A 31 16.21 -8.28 -1.70
N SER A 32 16.77 -9.25 -0.97
CA SER A 32 16.43 -10.69 -1.12
C SER A 32 15.01 -11.05 -0.66
N GLY A 33 14.39 -10.20 0.15
CA GLY A 33 12.98 -10.29 0.53
C GLY A 33 12.66 -9.40 1.71
N THR A 34 11.48 -9.56 2.31
CA THR A 34 11.12 -8.93 3.57
C THR A 34 10.82 -10.00 4.62
N TRP A 35 11.08 -9.67 5.88
CA TRP A 35 10.54 -10.42 7.00
C TRP A 35 9.50 -9.57 7.72
N HIS A 36 8.42 -10.19 8.16
CA HIS A 36 7.29 -9.58 8.85
C HIS A 36 7.08 -10.31 10.17
N VAL A 37 7.12 -9.59 11.30
CA VAL A 37 6.77 -10.11 12.62
C VAL A 37 5.41 -9.56 13.01
N GLN A 38 4.47 -10.44 13.35
CA GLN A 38 3.17 -10.04 13.87
C GLN A 38 3.28 -9.84 15.39
N LEU A 39 3.31 -8.58 15.83
CA LEU A 39 3.46 -8.22 17.24
C LEU A 39 2.16 -8.31 18.03
N LYS A 40 1.01 -8.08 17.39
CA LYS A 40 -0.28 -8.17 18.07
C LYS A 40 -1.41 -8.50 17.09
N GLY A 41 -2.39 -9.30 17.52
CA GLY A 41 -3.54 -9.63 16.70
C GLY A 41 -3.19 -10.50 15.50
N GLU A 42 -3.94 -10.35 14.39
CA GLU A 42 -3.81 -11.23 13.23
C GLU A 42 -3.73 -10.45 11.91
N LYS A 43 -3.00 -11.03 10.95
CA LYS A 43 -2.92 -10.56 9.56
C LYS A 43 -2.91 -11.76 8.62
N VAL A 44 -3.80 -11.76 7.64
CA VAL A 44 -3.90 -12.85 6.67
C VAL A 44 -3.34 -12.40 5.33
N TRP A 45 -2.33 -13.11 4.86
CA TRP A 45 -1.72 -12.92 3.55
C TRP A 45 -2.32 -13.91 2.56
N THR A 46 -2.69 -13.46 1.37
CA THR A 46 -2.94 -14.32 0.22
C THR A 46 -1.80 -14.12 -0.76
N VAL A 47 -1.07 -15.18 -1.07
CA VAL A 47 0.15 -15.12 -1.88
C VAL A 47 0.08 -16.11 -3.04
N ARG A 48 0.67 -15.74 -4.18
CA ARG A 48 0.87 -16.65 -5.31
C ARG A 48 2.16 -16.30 -6.05
N PRO A 49 2.85 -17.27 -6.67
CA PRO A 49 4.11 -17.01 -7.34
C PRO A 49 3.91 -16.14 -8.58
N THR A 50 4.88 -15.29 -8.91
CA THR A 50 4.95 -14.61 -10.20
C THR A 50 5.35 -15.59 -11.30
N ALA A 51 5.13 -15.22 -12.57
CA ALA A 51 5.59 -16.02 -13.70
C ALA A 51 7.13 -16.18 -13.71
N GLU A 52 7.85 -15.18 -13.20
CA GLU A 52 9.31 -15.26 -13.01
C GLU A 52 9.68 -16.31 -11.97
N LEU A 53 9.06 -16.28 -10.79
CA LEU A 53 9.30 -17.28 -9.76
C LEU A 53 8.94 -18.69 -10.24
N GLN A 54 7.88 -18.84 -11.02
CA GLN A 54 7.50 -20.13 -11.62
C GLN A 54 8.50 -20.64 -12.66
N ARG A 55 9.27 -19.76 -13.31
CA ARG A 55 10.39 -20.16 -14.18
C ARG A 55 11.59 -20.64 -13.36
N GLN A 56 11.87 -19.97 -12.25
CA GLN A 56 12.98 -20.31 -11.34
C GLN A 56 12.70 -21.57 -10.51
N ALA A 57 11.44 -21.78 -10.12
CA ALA A 57 10.97 -22.91 -9.34
C ALA A 57 9.77 -23.58 -10.05
N PRO A 58 10.02 -24.49 -11.01
CA PRO A 58 8.97 -25.14 -11.78
C PRO A 58 7.94 -25.91 -10.95
N SER A 59 8.30 -26.34 -9.74
CA SER A 59 7.38 -26.97 -8.77
C SER A 59 6.23 -26.05 -8.33
N LEU A 60 6.37 -24.74 -8.52
CA LEU A 60 5.33 -23.74 -8.20
C LEU A 60 4.43 -23.40 -9.40
N LYS A 61 4.66 -23.99 -10.58
CA LYS A 61 3.81 -23.80 -11.77
C LYS A 61 2.39 -24.33 -11.51
N GLY A 62 1.38 -23.56 -11.91
CA GLY A 62 -0.02 -23.91 -11.70
C GLY A 62 -0.46 -23.91 -10.22
N GLY A 63 0.41 -23.48 -9.30
CA GLY A 63 0.10 -23.39 -7.89
C GLY A 63 -1.08 -22.44 -7.63
N LYS A 64 -2.07 -22.92 -6.87
CA LYS A 64 -3.19 -22.09 -6.42
C LYS A 64 -2.71 -21.06 -5.38
N PRO A 65 -3.37 -19.89 -5.25
CA PRO A 65 -3.04 -18.94 -4.20
C PRO A 65 -3.12 -19.58 -2.82
N VAL A 66 -2.12 -19.31 -1.98
CA VAL A 66 -2.00 -19.82 -0.61
C VAL A 66 -2.40 -18.72 0.36
N LYS A 67 -3.17 -19.08 1.39
CA LYS A 67 -3.48 -18.18 2.50
C LYS A 67 -2.57 -18.49 3.68
N ILE A 68 -1.88 -17.48 4.18
CA ILE A 68 -1.00 -17.56 5.35
C ILE A 68 -1.65 -16.72 6.44
N HIS A 69 -1.97 -17.35 7.56
CA HIS A 69 -2.51 -16.69 8.74
C HIS A 69 -1.36 -16.38 9.69
N CYS A 70 -0.94 -15.12 9.76
CA CYS A 70 0.06 -14.66 10.71
C CYS A 70 -0.64 -14.21 11.99
N ARG A 71 -0.37 -14.93 13.09
CA ARG A 71 -0.84 -14.63 14.45
C ARG A 71 0.29 -14.00 15.26
N GLU A 72 -0.06 -13.45 16.42
CA GLU A 72 0.89 -12.87 17.37
C GLU A 72 2.06 -13.83 17.66
N GLY A 73 3.29 -13.35 17.43
CA GLY A 73 4.53 -14.12 17.55
C GLY A 73 5.05 -14.74 16.24
N ASP A 74 4.21 -14.86 15.21
CA ASP A 74 4.62 -15.43 13.92
C ASP A 74 5.57 -14.51 13.16
N VAL A 75 6.52 -15.14 12.45
CA VAL A 75 7.45 -14.48 11.52
C VAL A 75 7.24 -15.02 10.11
N LEU A 76 6.92 -14.14 9.16
CA LEU A 76 6.80 -14.46 7.75
C LEU A 76 7.99 -13.87 6.99
N CYS A 77 8.85 -14.73 6.44
CA CYS A 77 9.89 -14.34 5.49
C CYS A 77 9.39 -14.59 4.07
N ILE A 78 9.36 -13.55 3.24
CA ILE A 78 8.81 -13.62 1.89
C ILE A 78 9.53 -12.65 0.95
N ASN A 79 9.84 -13.09 -0.27
CA ASN A 79 10.30 -12.19 -1.31
C ASN A 79 9.09 -11.50 -1.97
N THR A 80 8.74 -10.30 -1.51
CA THR A 80 7.55 -9.58 -2.00
C THR A 80 7.64 -9.09 -3.44
N ARG A 81 8.82 -9.16 -4.07
CA ARG A 81 9.02 -8.93 -5.52
C ARG A 81 8.61 -10.15 -6.36
N LEU A 82 8.83 -11.35 -5.84
CA LEU A 82 8.62 -12.62 -6.55
C LEU A 82 7.28 -13.29 -6.22
N TRP A 83 6.61 -12.80 -5.19
CA TRP A 83 5.29 -13.26 -4.76
C TRP A 83 4.26 -12.15 -4.90
N TRP A 84 3.27 -12.36 -5.76
CA TRP A 84 2.05 -11.57 -5.73
C TRP A 84 1.39 -11.75 -4.38
N HIS A 85 1.03 -10.66 -3.73
CA HIS A 85 0.49 -10.72 -2.38
C HIS A 85 -0.58 -9.66 -2.13
N LYS A 86 -1.54 -10.01 -1.28
CA LYS A 86 -2.51 -9.09 -0.68
C LYS A 86 -2.76 -9.47 0.76
N THR A 87 -3.14 -8.49 1.57
CA THR A 87 -3.33 -8.67 3.00
C THR A 87 -4.74 -8.26 3.42
N HIS A 88 -5.23 -8.87 4.47
CA HIS A 88 -6.39 -8.36 5.20
C HIS A 88 -6.28 -8.67 6.68
N ILE A 89 -6.90 -7.82 7.49
CA ILE A 89 -7.09 -8.07 8.91
C ILE A 89 -8.45 -8.78 9.06
N PRO A 90 -8.51 -9.97 9.69
CA PRO A 90 -9.75 -10.71 9.88
C PRO A 90 -10.85 -9.91 10.59
N ALA A 91 -12.10 -10.28 10.34
CA ALA A 91 -13.25 -9.77 11.09
C ALA A 91 -13.09 -10.06 12.58
N GLY A 92 -13.42 -9.09 13.43
CA GLY A 92 -13.32 -9.24 14.90
C GLY A 92 -11.91 -9.00 15.48
N CYS A 93 -10.88 -8.88 14.65
CA CYS A 93 -9.54 -8.51 15.11
C CYS A 93 -9.48 -7.01 15.45
N LYS A 94 -9.73 -6.67 16.72
CA LYS A 94 -9.83 -5.28 17.20
C LYS A 94 -8.58 -4.45 16.93
N LEU A 95 -7.40 -5.06 17.03
CA LEU A 95 -6.10 -4.45 16.82
C LEU A 95 -5.16 -5.45 16.15
N SER A 96 -4.43 -5.01 15.12
CA SER A 96 -3.39 -5.78 14.46
C SER A 96 -2.15 -4.90 14.30
N ILE A 97 -0.99 -5.38 14.76
CA ILE A 97 0.29 -4.68 14.67
C ILE A 97 1.33 -5.65 14.13
N SER A 98 1.97 -5.27 13.04
CA SER A 98 3.11 -5.98 12.45
C SER A 98 4.30 -5.04 12.28
N VAL A 99 5.51 -5.59 12.33
CA VAL A 99 6.74 -4.90 11.91
C VAL A 99 7.32 -5.65 10.72
N ALA A 100 7.77 -4.91 9.71
CA ALA A 100 8.41 -5.47 8.54
C ALA A 100 9.79 -4.84 8.33
N ARG A 101 10.74 -5.61 7.81
CA ARG A 101 12.07 -5.13 7.40
C ARG A 101 12.61 -5.91 6.22
N ASP A 102 13.59 -5.28 5.57
CA ASP A 102 14.36 -5.85 4.50
C ASP A 102 15.21 -7.03 4.98
N MET A 103 15.32 -8.03 4.12
CA MET A 103 16.16 -9.20 4.29
C MET A 103 17.15 -9.27 3.13
N TYR A 104 18.43 -9.34 3.46
CA TYR A 104 19.54 -9.48 2.51
C TYR A 104 20.23 -10.82 2.80
N LEU A 105 20.04 -11.78 1.91
CA LEU A 105 20.56 -13.15 2.05
C LEU A 105 21.92 -13.33 1.35
N ASP A 106 22.33 -12.35 0.54
CA ASP A 106 23.61 -12.33 -0.17
C ASP A 106 24.76 -11.75 0.67
N GLY A 107 24.51 -11.46 1.96
CA GLY A 107 25.49 -10.89 2.87
C GLY A 107 25.75 -9.40 2.65
N THR A 108 25.06 -8.75 1.71
CA THR A 108 25.13 -7.30 1.56
C THR A 108 24.47 -6.62 2.76
N ARG A 109 25.19 -5.68 3.38
CA ARG A 109 24.66 -4.87 4.49
C ARG A 109 24.10 -3.57 3.91
N PRO A 110 22.87 -3.16 4.25
CA PRO A 110 22.35 -1.87 3.81
C PRO A 110 23.02 -0.78 4.63
N GLY A 111 23.47 0.29 3.97
CA GLY A 111 23.86 1.54 4.65
C GLY A 111 22.68 2.25 5.33
N ALA A 112 21.45 1.93 4.94
CA ALA A 112 20.19 2.40 5.53
C ALA A 112 19.05 1.44 5.14
N CYS A 113 18.00 1.34 5.96
CA CYS A 113 16.79 0.57 5.62
C CYS A 113 16.00 1.33 4.56
N ASP A 114 15.78 0.70 3.40
CA ASP A 114 15.06 1.29 2.26
C ASP A 114 13.60 0.82 2.19
N MET A 115 13.01 0.55 3.36
CA MET A 115 11.56 0.47 3.51
C MET A 115 10.97 1.88 3.57
N THR A 116 11.13 2.65 2.49
CA THR A 116 10.19 3.72 2.23
C THR A 116 8.97 3.07 1.60
N ASN A 117 7.81 3.16 2.28
CA ASN A 117 6.57 3.14 1.52
C ASN A 117 6.67 4.35 0.58
N ILE A 118 7.07 4.11 -0.67
CA ILE A 118 7.26 5.15 -1.68
C ILE A 118 5.97 5.97 -1.89
N GLU A 119 4.81 5.49 -1.41
CA GLU A 119 3.48 6.05 -1.66
C GLU A 119 2.79 6.60 -0.40
N GLY A 120 3.53 6.71 0.71
CA GLY A 120 2.96 7.11 1.98
C GLY A 120 3.00 8.62 2.23
N HIS A 121 2.17 9.41 1.56
CA HIS A 121 2.18 10.85 1.78
C HIS A 121 1.33 11.25 3.00
N TYR A 122 1.95 11.94 3.96
CA TYR A 122 1.28 12.50 5.13
C TYR A 122 1.68 13.97 5.33
N ALA A 123 0.83 14.70 6.05
CA ALA A 123 1.03 16.10 6.32
C ALA A 123 2.18 16.33 7.31
N VAL A 124 3.34 16.80 6.84
CA VAL A 124 4.47 17.18 7.71
C VAL A 124 4.20 18.46 8.52
N ARG A 125 3.18 19.23 8.12
CA ARG A 125 2.69 20.45 8.77
C ARG A 125 1.17 20.53 8.62
N PRO A 126 0.46 21.33 9.45
CA PRO A 126 -0.96 21.59 9.23
C PRO A 126 -1.23 22.18 7.85
N ILE A 127 -2.29 21.71 7.18
CA ILE A 127 -2.69 22.17 5.84
C ILE A 127 -4.12 22.70 5.91
N GLN A 128 -4.33 23.88 5.34
CA GLN A 128 -5.64 24.52 5.30
C GLN A 128 -6.52 23.93 4.19
N LYS A 129 -7.83 24.01 4.37
CA LYS A 129 -8.80 23.63 3.33
C LYS A 129 -8.51 24.41 2.04
N GLY A 130 -8.53 23.72 0.91
CA GLY A 130 -8.29 24.28 -0.42
C GLY A 130 -6.82 24.44 -0.79
N ALA A 131 -5.88 24.21 0.13
CA ALA A 131 -4.46 24.26 -0.20
C ALA A 131 -4.08 23.15 -1.19
N ILE A 132 -3.25 23.50 -2.18
CA ILE A 132 -2.67 22.55 -3.12
C ILE A 132 -1.58 21.75 -2.38
N ILE A 133 -1.71 20.43 -2.43
CA ILE A 133 -0.82 19.48 -1.77
C ILE A 133 0.16 18.94 -2.81
N PHE A 134 -0.35 18.51 -3.96
CA PHE A 134 0.43 17.96 -5.06
C PHE A 134 0.02 18.57 -6.41
N THR A 135 0.99 18.67 -7.30
CA THR A 135 0.86 19.00 -8.71
C THR A 135 1.55 17.91 -9.51
N GLU A 136 1.21 17.77 -10.80
CA GLU A 136 1.86 16.79 -11.66
C GLU A 136 3.39 16.93 -11.69
N ASP A 137 3.92 18.15 -11.59
CA ASP A 137 5.36 18.40 -11.59
C ASP A 137 6.07 17.94 -10.31
N ASN A 138 5.38 17.97 -9.17
CA ASN A 138 5.99 17.65 -7.87
C ASN A 138 5.76 16.20 -7.42
N ALA A 139 4.76 15.53 -8.00
CA ALA A 139 4.45 14.13 -7.70
C ALA A 139 3.86 13.43 -8.96
N PRO A 140 4.69 13.18 -9.99
CA PRO A 140 4.24 12.65 -11.29
C PRO A 140 3.71 11.22 -11.25
N GLN A 141 3.99 10.46 -10.18
CA GLN A 141 3.52 9.08 -9.98
C GLN A 141 2.71 8.94 -8.67
N LEU A 142 2.05 10.02 -8.26
CA LEU A 142 1.33 10.08 -6.99
C LEU A 142 0.21 9.04 -6.91
N GLN A 143 0.34 8.08 -6.00
CA GLN A 143 -0.75 7.18 -5.61
C GLN A 143 -1.16 7.47 -4.17
N LEU A 144 -2.38 7.98 -3.98
CA LEU A 144 -2.94 8.22 -2.65
C LEU A 144 -3.90 7.09 -2.24
N PRO A 145 -3.87 6.65 -0.96
CA PRO A 145 -4.82 5.65 -0.47
C PRO A 145 -6.24 6.18 -0.56
N ARG A 146 -7.18 5.29 -0.87
CA ARG A 146 -8.60 5.64 -1.04
C ARG A 146 -9.37 5.50 0.26
N SER A 147 -10.29 6.42 0.50
CA SER A 147 -11.16 6.40 1.68
C SER A 147 -12.51 7.04 1.39
N SER A 148 -13.57 6.47 1.94
CA SER A 148 -14.92 7.06 1.95
C SER A 148 -14.98 8.37 2.74
N SER A 149 -14.03 8.58 3.65
CA SER A 149 -13.84 9.83 4.41
C SER A 149 -12.54 10.54 4.00
N SER A 150 -12.34 10.73 2.69
CA SER A 150 -11.12 11.33 2.14
C SER A 150 -10.90 12.78 2.59
N ASN A 151 -9.64 13.17 2.70
CA ASN A 151 -9.25 14.54 3.06
C ASN A 151 -8.67 15.33 1.89
N CYS A 152 -8.40 14.68 0.76
CA CYS A 152 -7.91 15.26 -0.49
C CYS A 152 -8.89 14.99 -1.63
N GLY A 153 -8.81 15.81 -2.68
CA GLY A 153 -9.46 15.54 -3.96
C GLY A 153 -8.72 16.16 -5.12
N VAL A 154 -8.93 15.58 -6.30
CA VAL A 154 -8.40 16.08 -7.57
C VAL A 154 -9.24 17.26 -8.06
N ARG A 155 -8.60 18.34 -8.50
CA ARG A 155 -9.23 19.54 -9.09
C ARG A 155 -8.37 20.07 -10.23
N GLU A 156 -8.98 20.83 -11.13
CA GLU A 156 -8.26 21.59 -12.14
C GLU A 156 -7.65 22.87 -11.51
N GLY A 157 -6.35 23.07 -11.70
CA GLY A 157 -5.61 24.25 -11.27
C GLY A 157 -5.85 25.44 -12.21
N GLN A 158 -5.30 26.60 -11.84
CA GLN A 158 -5.47 27.84 -12.62
C GLN A 158 -4.87 27.75 -14.03
N ASP A 159 -3.90 26.85 -14.22
CA ASP A 159 -3.19 26.63 -15.48
C ASP A 159 -3.78 25.46 -16.30
N GLY A 160 -4.96 24.94 -15.92
CA GLY A 160 -5.63 23.81 -16.58
C GLY A 160 -5.05 22.42 -16.25
N ARG A 161 -4.06 22.33 -15.35
CA ARG A 161 -3.45 21.07 -14.90
C ARG A 161 -4.20 20.46 -13.72
N LEU A 162 -4.17 19.14 -13.57
CA LEU A 162 -4.78 18.48 -12.41
C LEU A 162 -3.89 18.65 -11.17
N VAL A 163 -4.51 19.01 -10.05
CA VAL A 163 -3.86 19.18 -8.75
C VAL A 163 -4.62 18.44 -7.67
N VAL A 164 -3.91 17.97 -6.66
CA VAL A 164 -4.52 17.40 -5.46
C VAL A 164 -4.63 18.49 -4.40
N ALA A 165 -5.84 18.80 -3.97
CA ALA A 165 -6.13 19.83 -2.99
C ALA A 165 -6.84 19.28 -1.75
N ALA A 166 -6.62 19.94 -0.61
CA ALA A 166 -7.26 19.58 0.65
C ALA A 166 -8.78 19.87 0.65
N LYS A 167 -9.62 18.86 0.87
CA LYS A 167 -11.09 19.02 1.02
C LYS A 167 -11.48 19.69 2.35
N ARG A 168 -10.64 19.52 3.37
CA ARG A 168 -10.78 20.09 4.71
C ARG A 168 -9.41 20.42 5.29
N ALA A 169 -9.37 21.03 6.47
CA ALA A 169 -8.12 21.17 7.21
C ALA A 169 -7.54 19.79 7.56
N ILE A 170 -6.22 19.64 7.37
CA ILE A 170 -5.47 18.39 7.60
C ILE A 170 -4.45 18.64 8.70
N ARG A 171 -4.43 17.77 9.71
CA ARG A 171 -3.53 17.91 10.87
C ARG A 171 -2.14 17.39 10.53
N LYS A 172 -1.11 17.89 11.23
CA LYS A 172 0.24 17.32 11.15
C LYS A 172 0.19 15.83 11.53
N GLY A 173 0.85 14.99 10.74
CA GLY A 173 0.88 13.53 10.89
C GLY A 173 -0.32 12.80 10.27
N GLU A 174 -1.30 13.53 9.72
CA GLU A 174 -2.47 12.92 9.07
C GLU A 174 -2.13 12.48 7.64
N TRP A 175 -2.59 11.29 7.25
CA TRP A 175 -2.36 10.70 5.94
C TRP A 175 -3.25 11.33 4.88
N PHE A 176 -2.71 11.58 3.69
CA PHE A 176 -3.50 12.05 2.56
C PHE A 176 -4.28 10.88 1.95
N SER A 177 -5.54 11.13 1.59
CA SER A 177 -6.40 10.14 0.94
C SER A 177 -7.39 10.79 -0.01
N ILE A 178 -7.74 10.11 -1.09
CA ILE A 178 -8.72 10.57 -2.10
C ILE A 178 -9.99 9.73 -2.06
N SER A 179 -11.10 10.24 -2.61
CA SER A 179 -12.37 9.50 -2.62
C SER A 179 -12.35 8.36 -3.63
N GLU A 180 -13.17 7.34 -3.37
CA GLU A 180 -13.32 6.16 -4.22
C GLU A 180 -13.87 6.48 -5.63
N SER A 181 -14.52 7.63 -5.82
CA SER A 181 -15.15 8.07 -7.07
C SER A 181 -14.28 8.91 -8.01
N GLU A 182 -13.02 9.20 -7.63
CA GLU A 182 -12.09 9.99 -8.45
C GLU A 182 -11.24 9.05 -9.33
N GLU A 183 -11.90 8.25 -10.17
CA GLU A 183 -11.28 7.33 -11.12
C GLU A 183 -10.82 8.07 -12.38
N GLU A 184 -9.57 7.85 -12.81
CA GLU A 184 -9.09 8.26 -14.14
C GLU A 184 -9.95 7.55 -15.19
N GLU A 185 -10.71 8.30 -16.00
CA GLU A 185 -11.32 7.75 -17.22
C GLU A 185 -10.20 7.27 -18.14
N GLU A 186 -10.08 5.95 -18.35
CA GLU A 186 -9.27 5.42 -19.44
C GLU A 186 -9.71 6.07 -20.77
N PRO A 187 -8.78 6.50 -21.64
CA PRO A 187 -9.13 7.07 -22.92
C PRO A 187 -9.85 6.01 -23.77
N ARG A 188 -11.17 6.17 -23.93
CA ARG A 188 -11.97 5.34 -24.83
C ARG A 188 -11.39 5.45 -26.24
N GLY A 189 -10.73 4.38 -26.67
CA GLY A 189 -10.17 4.27 -28.01
C GLY A 189 -11.20 4.64 -29.08
N ARG A 190 -10.83 5.61 -29.93
CA ARG A 190 -11.54 5.93 -31.17
C ARG A 190 -11.73 4.64 -31.98
N LYS A 191 -12.95 4.10 -32.01
CA LYS A 191 -13.31 3.08 -33.00
C LYS A 191 -13.15 3.69 -34.39
N ARG A 192 -12.17 3.19 -35.16
CA ARG A 192 -12.06 3.46 -36.59
C ARG A 192 -13.31 2.88 -37.26
N LYS A 193 -14.17 3.75 -37.81
CA LYS A 193 -15.19 3.34 -38.78
C LYS A 193 -14.45 2.79 -40.01
N ARG A 194 -14.68 1.53 -40.33
CA ARG A 194 -14.59 1.03 -41.71
C ARG A 194 -16.02 0.98 -42.25
#